data_AF-A0A7C0U8Y5-F1
#
_entry.id   AF-A0A7C0U8Y5-F1
#
_cell.length_a   1.000
_cell.length_b   1.000
_cell.length_c   1.000
_cell.angle_alpha   90.00
_cell.angle_beta   90.00
_cell.angle_gamma   90.00
#
_symmetry.space_group_name_H-M   'P 1'
#
loop_
_entity.id
_entity.type
_entity.pdbx_description
1 polymer ?
#
loop_
_entity_poly.entity_id
_entity_poly.type
_entity_poly.pdbx_seq_one_letter_code
_entity_poly.pdbx_strand_id
1 'polypeptide(L)'
;MKEARRVRLEEIDDHDSPVVPLRPLVLDRTLGRLLLPGEISLLYGDSRSVLTIMAHWIAIAGTRRGRASVYLDTGKNFSPNLVRSMVGDSDRATRVLRRIGVGKVLCAQDFEQHALRSLAMRETSVIVLDSLAALLSLTGSPGTVERQRALFRVLERVREHIAERHVHVLMTDRCTTSWSSEAVSPLGGLVLAHSVDSVARLIPLLSAGQTARLVVERSSCGVNSTDSVVVRVTRRGIRPLHRER
;
A
#
# COMPACT_ATOMS: atom_id res chain seq x y z
N MET A 1 24.65 16.45 -31.64
CA MET A 1 24.56 15.47 -30.54
C MET A 1 24.25 16.23 -29.27
N LYS A 2 23.08 16.02 -28.65
CA LYS A 2 22.73 16.65 -27.36
C LYS A 2 23.40 15.85 -26.25
N GLU A 3 24.25 16.52 -25.50
CA GLU A 3 24.94 16.01 -24.32
C GLU A 3 23.88 15.57 -23.29
N ALA A 4 23.88 14.28 -22.94
CA ALA A 4 23.03 13.75 -21.88
C ALA A 4 23.52 14.33 -20.54
N ARG A 5 22.75 15.26 -19.99
CA ARG A 5 23.01 15.88 -18.68
C ARG A 5 23.05 14.77 -17.63
N ARG A 6 24.24 14.47 -17.10
CA ARG A 6 24.42 13.58 -15.94
C ARG A 6 23.74 14.23 -14.74
N VAL A 7 22.52 13.81 -14.43
CA VAL A 7 21.85 14.14 -13.17
C VAL A 7 22.68 13.50 -12.05
N ARG A 8 23.15 14.31 -11.09
CA ARG A 8 23.85 13.78 -9.92
C ARG A 8 22.83 13.08 -9.03
N LEU A 9 23.22 11.98 -8.38
CA LEU A 9 22.35 11.26 -7.42
C LEU A 9 21.79 12.17 -6.32
N GLU A 10 22.48 13.28 -6.03
CA GLU A 10 22.12 14.31 -5.06
C GLU A 10 21.03 15.30 -5.56
N GLU A 11 20.68 15.27 -6.85
CA GLU A 11 19.67 16.13 -7.48
C GLU A 11 18.31 15.43 -7.66
N ILE A 12 18.15 14.21 -7.10
CA ILE A 12 16.84 13.58 -7.01
C ILE A 12 16.05 14.37 -5.97
N ASP A 13 14.95 15.02 -6.40
CA ASP A 13 14.03 15.71 -5.49
C ASP A 13 13.57 14.73 -4.40
N ASP A 14 14.16 14.83 -3.20
CA ASP A 14 13.74 14.09 -2.01
C ASP A 14 12.37 14.65 -1.59
N HIS A 15 11.33 14.05 -2.14
CA HIS A 15 9.97 14.27 -1.66
C HIS A 15 9.74 13.46 -0.38
N ASP A 16 10.40 13.86 0.71
CA ASP A 16 10.31 13.20 2.02
C ASP A 16 8.94 13.30 2.70
N SER A 17 8.01 14.06 2.11
CA SER A 17 6.68 14.26 2.69
C SER A 17 5.67 13.23 2.17
N PRO A 18 4.94 12.54 3.06
CA PRO A 18 3.91 11.58 2.65
C PRO A 18 2.82 12.25 1.81
N VAL A 19 2.42 11.62 0.70
CA VAL A 19 1.28 12.07 -0.11
C VAL A 19 -0.03 11.93 0.66
N VAL A 20 -0.07 10.94 1.55
CA VAL A 20 -1.23 10.59 2.36
C VAL A 20 -0.95 10.93 3.82
N PRO A 21 -1.42 12.08 4.32
CA PRO A 21 -1.20 12.43 5.73
C PRO A 21 -2.03 11.50 6.61
N LEU A 22 -1.37 10.74 7.47
CA LEU A 22 -2.00 9.81 8.40
C LEU A 22 -2.31 10.48 9.74
N ARG A 23 -3.32 9.94 10.43
CA ARG A 23 -3.69 10.40 11.78
C ARG A 23 -4.03 9.21 12.66
N PRO A 24 -3.52 9.15 13.91
CA PRO A 24 -2.71 10.17 14.60
C PRO A 24 -1.26 10.29 14.10
N LEU A 25 -0.57 11.39 14.46
CA LEU A 25 0.78 11.75 14.00
C LEU A 25 1.84 10.66 14.25
N VAL A 26 1.69 9.87 15.32
CA VAL A 26 2.60 8.74 15.57
C VAL A 26 2.53 7.69 14.45
N LEU A 27 1.35 7.46 13.88
CA LEU A 27 1.24 6.59 12.71
C LEU A 27 1.83 7.26 11.48
N ASP A 28 1.65 8.57 11.32
CA ASP A 28 2.24 9.31 10.19
C ASP A 28 3.78 9.26 10.21
N ARG A 29 4.39 9.36 11.38
CA ARG A 29 5.86 9.27 11.54
C ARG A 29 6.41 7.89 11.16
N THR A 30 5.65 6.82 11.39
CA THR A 30 6.09 5.44 11.09
C THR A 30 5.65 5.01 9.70
N LEU A 31 4.37 5.19 9.36
CA LEU A 31 3.73 4.74 8.13
C LEU A 31 3.72 5.76 7.01
N GLY A 32 3.81 7.06 7.30
CA GLY A 32 3.86 8.09 6.26
C GLY A 32 5.07 7.89 5.34
N ARG A 33 6.17 7.38 5.89
CA ARG A 33 7.36 6.98 5.12
C ARG A 33 7.13 5.84 4.15
N LEU A 34 6.04 5.09 4.28
CA LEU A 34 5.64 4.10 3.29
C LEU A 34 4.81 4.71 2.16
N LEU A 35 4.32 5.94 2.30
CA LEU A 35 3.32 6.56 1.43
C LEU A 35 3.90 7.79 0.70
N LEU A 36 5.15 7.65 0.24
CA LEU A 36 5.89 8.68 -0.47
C LEU A 36 5.46 8.79 -1.94
N PRO A 37 5.53 9.99 -2.54
CA PRO A 37 5.09 10.19 -3.93
C PRO A 37 5.97 9.44 -4.91
N GLY A 38 5.36 8.86 -5.94
CA GLY A 38 6.10 8.16 -6.99
C GLY A 38 6.61 6.78 -6.60
N GLU A 39 6.23 6.27 -5.42
CA GLU A 39 6.66 4.98 -4.91
C GLU A 39 5.57 3.91 -4.94
N ILE A 40 6.03 2.67 -4.97
CA ILE A 40 5.23 1.47 -4.75
C ILE A 40 5.61 0.91 -3.37
N SER A 41 4.66 0.83 -2.45
CA SER A 41 4.87 0.18 -1.15
C SER A 41 4.08 -1.12 -1.01
N LEU A 42 4.61 -2.00 -0.16
CA LEU A 42 4.00 -3.27 0.18
C LEU A 42 3.71 -3.32 1.68
N LEU A 43 2.46 -3.58 2.02
CA LEU A 43 2.04 -3.93 3.37
C LEU A 43 1.62 -5.40 3.41
N TYR A 44 2.26 -6.21 4.23
CA TYR A 44 1.93 -7.63 4.29
C TYR A 44 1.75 -8.17 5.71
N GLY A 45 1.05 -9.29 5.84
CA GLY A 45 0.79 -9.94 7.11
C GLY A 45 -0.14 -11.15 7.00
N ASP A 46 -0.32 -11.87 8.10
CA ASP A 46 -1.11 -13.13 8.09
C ASP A 46 -2.62 -12.88 8.04
N SER A 47 -3.07 -11.76 8.58
CA SER A 47 -4.49 -11.46 8.74
C SER A 47 -5.07 -10.65 7.57
N ARG A 48 -5.85 -11.33 6.72
CA ARG A 48 -6.59 -10.68 5.61
C ARG A 48 -7.47 -9.54 6.10
N SER A 49 -8.20 -9.72 7.21
CA SER A 49 -9.12 -8.70 7.72
C SER A 49 -8.40 -7.43 8.18
N VAL A 50 -7.25 -7.59 8.83
CA VAL A 50 -6.41 -6.47 9.27
C VAL A 50 -5.84 -5.73 8.06
N LEU A 51 -5.32 -6.44 7.06
CA LEU A 51 -4.80 -5.84 5.82
C LEU A 51 -5.88 -5.05 5.07
N THR A 52 -7.08 -5.60 4.92
CA THR A 52 -8.20 -4.90 4.28
C THR A 52 -8.63 -3.66 5.09
N ILE A 53 -8.61 -3.70 6.42
CA ILE A 53 -8.85 -2.51 7.26
C ILE A 53 -7.78 -1.44 7.02
N MET A 54 -6.51 -1.83 6.88
CA MET A 54 -5.42 -0.90 6.57
C MET A 54 -5.59 -0.29 5.17
N ALA A 55 -5.94 -1.10 4.18
CA ALA A 55 -6.22 -0.65 2.82
C ALA A 55 -7.33 0.41 2.79
N HIS A 56 -8.44 0.16 3.50
CA HIS A 56 -9.53 1.14 3.63
C HIS A 56 -9.09 2.41 4.33
N TRP A 57 -8.34 2.28 5.42
CA TRP A 57 -7.87 3.43 6.18
C TRP A 57 -6.94 4.33 5.36
N ILE A 58 -6.06 3.74 4.55
CA ILE A 58 -5.14 4.49 3.67
C ILE A 58 -5.90 5.13 2.51
N ALA A 59 -6.86 4.43 1.89
CA ALA A 59 -7.74 5.03 0.88
C ALA A 59 -8.50 6.24 1.44
N ILE A 60 -9.10 6.11 2.63
CA ILE A 60 -9.78 7.23 3.31
C ILE A 60 -8.81 8.38 3.59
N ALA A 61 -7.60 8.08 4.06
CA ALA A 61 -6.59 9.11 4.30
C ALA A 61 -6.16 9.82 3.00
N GLY A 62 -6.11 9.11 1.88
CA GLY A 62 -5.83 9.67 0.55
C GLY A 62 -6.88 10.67 0.07
N THR A 63 -8.12 10.59 0.57
CA THR A 63 -9.17 11.58 0.25
C THR A 63 -9.03 12.92 0.99
N ARG A 64 -8.05 13.03 1.89
CA ARG A 64 -7.84 14.25 2.68
C ARG A 64 -7.32 15.39 1.80
N ARG A 65 -7.49 16.62 2.29
CA ARG A 65 -7.11 17.85 1.57
C ARG A 65 -7.75 17.97 0.18
N GLY A 66 -8.91 17.32 -0.03
CA GLY A 66 -9.66 17.40 -1.29
C GLY A 66 -9.17 16.47 -2.40
N ARG A 67 -8.11 15.67 -2.17
CA ARG A 67 -7.58 14.72 -3.17
C ARG A 67 -8.49 13.51 -3.34
N ALA A 68 -8.26 12.75 -4.40
CA ALA A 68 -8.92 11.47 -4.67
C ALA A 68 -8.01 10.29 -4.29
N SER A 69 -8.61 9.13 -4.08
CA SER A 69 -7.92 7.85 -3.94
C SER A 69 -8.60 6.81 -4.82
N VAL A 70 -7.86 5.81 -5.27
CA VAL A 70 -8.44 4.69 -6.01
C VAL A 70 -8.21 3.38 -5.25
N TYR A 71 -9.27 2.59 -5.11
CA TYR A 71 -9.25 1.26 -4.51
C TYR A 71 -9.46 0.20 -5.60
N LEU A 72 -8.43 -0.61 -5.82
CA LEU A 72 -8.43 -1.70 -6.78
C LEU A 72 -8.65 -3.01 -6.04
N ASP A 73 -9.86 -3.56 -6.21
CA ASP A 73 -10.35 -4.70 -5.47
C ASP A 73 -10.28 -5.98 -6.31
N THR A 74 -9.47 -6.94 -5.86
CA THR A 74 -9.29 -8.24 -6.52
C THR A 74 -10.20 -9.33 -5.92
N GLY A 75 -10.91 -9.05 -4.82
CA GLY A 75 -11.45 -10.10 -3.94
C GLY A 75 -12.80 -9.79 -3.28
N LYS A 76 -13.51 -8.74 -3.74
CA LYS A 76 -14.71 -8.19 -3.08
C LYS A 76 -14.41 -7.70 -1.64
N ASN A 77 -13.22 -7.14 -1.45
CA ASN A 77 -12.74 -6.63 -0.18
C ASN A 77 -13.30 -5.23 0.14
N PHE A 78 -13.59 -4.42 -0.88
CA PHE A 78 -14.05 -3.05 -0.66
C PHE A 78 -15.45 -3.02 -0.03
N SER A 79 -15.61 -2.23 1.04
CA SER A 79 -16.86 -2.09 1.78
C SER A 79 -17.18 -0.63 2.10
N PRO A 80 -18.23 -0.05 1.47
CA PRO A 80 -18.71 1.29 1.83
C PRO A 80 -19.14 1.39 3.30
N ASN A 81 -19.65 0.30 3.88
CA ASN A 81 -20.07 0.25 5.28
C ASN A 81 -18.86 0.34 6.23
N LEU A 82 -17.73 -0.25 5.84
CA LEU A 82 -16.49 -0.10 6.57
C LEU A 82 -15.98 1.35 6.52
N VAL A 83 -16.04 2.00 5.35
CA VAL A 83 -15.72 3.43 5.22
C VAL A 83 -16.58 4.29 6.15
N ARG A 84 -17.91 4.08 6.13
CA ARG A 84 -18.84 4.77 7.05
C ARG A 84 -18.49 4.54 8.51
N SER A 85 -18.16 3.29 8.88
CA SER A 85 -17.77 2.93 10.26
C SER A 85 -16.47 3.58 10.72
N MET A 86 -15.51 3.75 9.82
CA MET A 86 -14.22 4.40 10.11
C MET A 86 -14.33 5.93 10.21
N VAL A 87 -15.17 6.54 9.36
CA VAL A 87 -15.35 7.99 9.33
C VAL A 87 -16.30 8.47 10.45
N GLY A 88 -17.29 7.65 10.81
CA GLY A 88 -18.27 7.91 11.87
C GLY A 88 -19.40 8.86 11.47
N ASP A 89 -19.06 10.01 10.90
CA ASP A 89 -20.03 11.02 10.44
C ASP A 89 -20.56 10.69 9.04
N SER A 90 -21.89 10.61 8.87
CA SER A 90 -22.55 10.17 7.63
C SER A 90 -22.30 11.10 6.43
N ASP A 91 -22.37 12.42 6.65
CA ASP A 91 -22.17 13.41 5.59
C ASP A 91 -20.71 13.42 5.14
N ARG A 92 -19.79 13.38 6.08
CA ARG A 92 -18.37 13.24 5.81
C ARG A 92 -18.06 11.90 5.12
N ALA A 93 -18.67 10.80 5.54
CA ALA A 93 -18.48 9.50 4.91
C ALA A 93 -18.94 9.52 3.45
N THR A 94 -20.06 10.19 3.16
CA THR A 94 -20.55 10.37 1.78
C THR A 94 -19.57 11.18 0.94
N ARG A 95 -19.03 12.29 1.48
CA ARG A 95 -17.99 13.08 0.79
C ARG A 95 -16.71 12.29 0.55
N VAL A 96 -16.30 11.45 1.51
CA VAL A 96 -15.14 10.56 1.36
C VAL A 96 -15.40 9.53 0.26
N LEU A 97 -16.53 8.82 0.31
CA LEU A 97 -16.89 7.80 -0.68
C LEU A 97 -16.93 8.36 -2.10
N ARG A 98 -17.42 9.58 -2.31
CA ARG A 98 -17.40 10.24 -3.63
C ARG A 98 -16.00 10.50 -4.18
N ARG A 99 -14.97 10.53 -3.32
CA ARG A 99 -13.56 10.70 -3.69
C ARG A 99 -12.77 9.40 -3.75
N ILE A 100 -13.41 8.26 -3.44
CA ILE A 100 -12.81 6.94 -3.60
C ILE A 100 -13.33 6.34 -4.91
N GLY A 101 -12.50 6.34 -5.95
CA GLY A 101 -12.76 5.53 -7.14
C GLY A 101 -12.56 4.05 -6.81
N VAL A 102 -13.44 3.17 -7.29
CA VAL A 102 -13.34 1.72 -7.05
C VAL A 102 -13.26 0.99 -8.38
N GLY A 103 -12.19 0.23 -8.58
CA GLY A 103 -11.98 -0.64 -9.74
C GLY A 103 -11.96 -2.10 -9.33
N LYS A 104 -12.54 -2.98 -10.14
CA LYS A 104 -12.41 -4.43 -9.95
C LYS A 104 -11.24 -4.93 -10.77
N VAL A 105 -10.43 -5.80 -10.19
CA VAL A 105 -9.27 -6.39 -10.86
C VAL A 105 -9.50 -7.89 -11.00
N LEU A 106 -9.73 -8.36 -12.23
CA LEU A 106 -9.97 -9.75 -12.56
C LEU A 106 -8.75 -10.40 -13.23
N CYS A 107 -7.79 -9.60 -13.69
CA CYS A 107 -6.49 -10.03 -14.20
C CYS A 107 -5.41 -8.95 -14.01
N ALA A 108 -4.14 -9.28 -14.33
CA ALA A 108 -3.03 -8.33 -14.29
C ALA A 108 -3.24 -7.11 -15.19
N GLN A 109 -3.83 -7.31 -16.39
CA GLN A 109 -4.10 -6.20 -17.30
C GLN A 109 -5.11 -5.20 -16.72
N ASP A 110 -6.10 -5.66 -15.95
CA ASP A 110 -7.05 -4.76 -15.29
C ASP A 110 -6.35 -3.86 -14.28
N PHE A 111 -5.39 -4.41 -13.51
CA PHE A 111 -4.60 -3.61 -12.58
C PHE A 111 -3.83 -2.51 -13.31
N GLU A 112 -3.12 -2.87 -14.39
CA GLU A 112 -2.41 -1.91 -15.23
C GLU A 112 -3.35 -0.82 -15.77
N GLN A 113 -4.44 -1.22 -16.42
CA GLN A 113 -5.38 -0.29 -17.04
C GLN A 113 -6.02 0.65 -16.02
N HIS A 114 -6.45 0.13 -14.87
CA HIS A 114 -7.05 0.94 -13.83
C HIS A 114 -6.03 1.88 -13.17
N ALA A 115 -4.80 1.40 -12.93
CA ALA A 115 -3.73 2.25 -12.40
C ALA A 115 -3.43 3.41 -13.36
N LEU A 116 -3.19 3.13 -14.64
CA LEU A 116 -2.88 4.15 -15.66
C LEU A 116 -4.02 5.16 -15.82
N ARG A 117 -5.28 4.70 -15.83
CA ARG A 117 -6.45 5.60 -15.86
C ARG A 117 -6.52 6.49 -14.63
N SER A 118 -6.18 5.96 -13.46
CA SER A 118 -6.18 6.71 -12.19
C SER A 118 -5.09 7.77 -12.16
N LEU A 119 -3.94 7.48 -12.79
CA LEU A 119 -2.81 8.42 -12.91
C LEU A 119 -3.10 9.57 -13.88
N ALA A 120 -4.01 9.37 -14.85
CA ALA A 120 -4.49 10.44 -15.71
C ALA A 120 -5.40 11.44 -14.96
N MET A 121 -5.94 11.06 -13.79
CA MET A 121 -6.76 11.94 -12.96
C MET A 121 -5.86 12.82 -12.08
N ARG A 122 -5.91 14.15 -12.28
CA ARG A 122 -5.03 15.11 -11.57
C ARG A 122 -5.15 15.08 -10.04
N GLU A 123 -6.27 14.61 -9.52
CA GLU A 123 -6.56 14.68 -8.08
C GLU A 123 -6.11 13.43 -7.31
N THR A 124 -5.72 12.35 -8.00
CA THR A 124 -5.33 11.10 -7.34
C THR A 124 -4.09 11.31 -6.48
N SER A 125 -4.13 10.81 -5.24
CA SER A 125 -3.01 10.82 -4.30
C SER A 125 -2.45 9.42 -4.07
N VAL A 126 -3.33 8.43 -4.01
CA VAL A 126 -2.99 7.05 -3.71
C VAL A 126 -3.86 6.08 -4.48
N ILE A 127 -3.23 5.01 -4.94
CA ILE A 127 -3.87 3.83 -5.50
C ILE A 127 -3.62 2.68 -4.53
N VAL A 128 -4.66 2.01 -4.07
CA VAL A 128 -4.58 0.89 -3.13
C VAL A 128 -5.02 -0.39 -3.84
N LEU A 129 -4.14 -1.39 -3.90
CA LEU A 129 -4.43 -2.73 -4.44
C LEU A 129 -4.65 -3.71 -3.27
N ASP A 130 -5.90 -4.15 -3.07
CA ASP A 130 -6.28 -5.16 -2.06
C ASP A 130 -6.93 -6.39 -2.73
N SER A 131 -6.21 -7.47 -2.97
CA SER A 131 -4.84 -7.81 -2.53
C SER A 131 -4.01 -8.40 -3.66
N LEU A 132 -2.70 -8.20 -3.58
CA LEU A 132 -1.75 -8.78 -4.50
C LEU A 132 -1.83 -10.31 -4.55
N ALA A 133 -2.02 -10.98 -3.41
CA ALA A 133 -2.18 -12.44 -3.35
C ALA A 133 -3.26 -12.94 -4.33
N ALA A 134 -4.41 -12.25 -4.34
CA ALA A 134 -5.52 -12.59 -5.22
C ALA A 134 -5.23 -12.19 -6.67
N LEU A 135 -4.57 -11.05 -6.92
CA LEU A 135 -4.09 -10.71 -8.26
C LEU A 135 -3.18 -11.81 -8.82
N LEU A 136 -2.24 -12.30 -8.01
CA LEU A 136 -1.33 -13.35 -8.41
C LEU A 136 -2.05 -14.66 -8.69
N SER A 137 -3.14 -14.99 -7.98
CA SER A 137 -3.95 -16.17 -8.30
C SER A 137 -4.64 -16.08 -9.68
N LEU A 138 -4.79 -14.86 -10.21
CA LEU A 138 -5.43 -14.60 -11.51
C LEU A 138 -4.43 -14.54 -12.68
N THR A 139 -3.12 -14.58 -12.40
CA THR A 139 -2.05 -14.43 -13.42
C THR A 139 -1.38 -15.73 -13.85
N GLY A 140 -1.89 -16.88 -13.38
CA GLY A 140 -1.44 -18.21 -13.81
C GLY A 140 -1.11 -19.14 -12.63
N SER A 141 -0.51 -20.28 -12.94
CA SER A 141 -0.18 -21.30 -11.95
C SER A 141 0.81 -20.79 -10.89
N PRO A 142 0.64 -21.15 -9.61
CA PRO A 142 1.58 -20.79 -8.56
C PRO A 142 3.02 -21.24 -8.89
N GLY A 143 4.00 -20.38 -8.57
CA GLY A 143 5.42 -20.70 -8.73
C GLY A 143 5.99 -20.61 -10.14
N THR A 144 5.21 -20.23 -11.16
CA THR A 144 5.71 -20.12 -12.54
C THR A 144 6.48 -18.83 -12.79
N VAL A 145 7.46 -18.91 -13.70
CA VAL A 145 8.28 -17.77 -14.12
C VAL A 145 7.44 -16.77 -14.91
N GLU A 146 6.47 -17.24 -15.68
CA GLU A 146 5.55 -16.42 -16.49
C GLU A 146 4.73 -15.49 -15.59
N ARG A 147 4.22 -16.01 -14.47
CA ARG A 147 3.48 -15.26 -13.46
C ARG A 147 4.33 -14.13 -12.87
N GLN A 148 5.58 -14.45 -12.52
CA GLN A 148 6.55 -13.49 -11.99
C GLN A 148 6.90 -12.41 -13.02
N ARG A 149 7.15 -12.78 -14.28
CA ARG A 149 7.42 -11.85 -15.38
C ARG A 149 6.22 -10.94 -15.67
N ALA A 150 5.00 -11.48 -15.62
CA ALA A 150 3.79 -10.70 -15.83
C ALA A 150 3.61 -9.63 -14.74
N LEU A 151 3.79 -10.01 -13.46
CA LEU A 151 3.75 -9.07 -12.35
C LEU A 151 4.82 -7.98 -12.50
N PHE A 152 6.06 -8.38 -12.79
CA PHE A 152 7.17 -7.45 -12.97
C PHE A 152 6.85 -6.40 -14.05
N ARG A 153 6.41 -6.84 -15.24
CA ARG A 153 6.06 -5.93 -16.35
C ARG A 153 4.98 -4.92 -15.98
N VAL A 154 3.96 -5.36 -15.26
CA VAL A 154 2.88 -4.46 -14.84
C VAL A 154 3.38 -3.44 -13.81
N LEU A 155 4.18 -3.87 -12.83
CA LEU A 155 4.75 -2.97 -11.83
C LEU A 155 5.70 -1.96 -12.45
N GLU A 156 6.55 -2.36 -13.40
CA GLU A 156 7.44 -1.45 -14.15
C GLU A 156 6.64 -0.38 -14.91
N ARG A 157 5.60 -0.78 -15.65
CA ARG A 157 4.74 0.19 -16.37
C ARG A 157 4.05 1.15 -15.43
N VAL A 158 3.55 0.67 -14.29
CA VAL A 158 2.92 1.53 -13.28
C VAL A 158 3.96 2.49 -12.68
N ARG A 159 5.18 2.00 -12.40
CA ARG A 159 6.31 2.75 -11.86
C ARG A 159 6.70 3.93 -12.75
N GLU A 160 6.80 3.71 -14.06
CA GLU A 160 7.09 4.77 -15.05
C GLU A 160 6.12 5.95 -14.94
N HIS A 161 4.84 5.69 -14.64
CA HIS A 161 3.80 6.72 -14.64
C HIS A 161 3.57 7.36 -13.25
N ILE A 162 3.84 6.66 -12.15
CA ILE A 162 3.61 7.21 -10.80
C ILE A 162 4.66 8.26 -10.44
N ALA A 163 5.91 8.11 -10.92
CA ALA A 163 7.01 9.02 -10.65
C ALA A 163 6.71 10.44 -11.16
N GLU A 164 6.19 10.56 -12.39
CA GLU A 164 5.84 11.84 -13.01
C GLU A 164 4.60 12.52 -12.38
N ARG A 165 3.77 11.74 -11.68
CA ARG A 165 2.44 12.20 -11.20
C ARG A 165 2.38 12.39 -9.68
N HIS A 166 3.46 12.10 -8.96
CA HIS A 166 3.51 12.14 -7.49
C HIS A 166 2.35 11.38 -6.83
N VAL A 167 1.97 10.24 -7.42
CA VAL A 167 0.95 9.33 -6.89
C VAL A 167 1.65 8.18 -6.19
N HIS A 168 1.11 7.74 -5.06
CA HIS A 168 1.62 6.56 -4.36
C HIS A 168 0.81 5.31 -4.71
N VAL A 169 1.46 4.15 -4.82
CA VAL A 169 0.78 2.85 -4.97
C VAL A 169 1.04 1.99 -3.75
N LEU A 170 0.00 1.69 -2.98
CA LEU A 170 0.08 0.72 -1.89
C LEU A 170 -0.50 -0.61 -2.34
N MET A 171 0.24 -1.70 -2.15
CA MET A 171 -0.26 -3.06 -2.32
C MET A 171 -0.34 -3.78 -0.98
N THR A 172 -1.40 -4.56 -0.77
CA THR A 172 -1.47 -5.49 0.37
C THR A 172 -1.21 -6.92 -0.09
N ASP A 173 -0.42 -7.67 0.67
CA ASP A 173 -0.18 -9.10 0.40
C ASP A 173 -0.29 -9.95 1.66
N ARG A 174 -0.57 -11.25 1.49
CA ARG A 174 -0.45 -12.20 2.61
C ARG A 174 1.00 -12.66 2.72
N CYS A 175 1.41 -13.06 3.92
CA CYS A 175 2.67 -13.79 4.06
C CYS A 175 2.52 -15.29 3.95
N THR A 176 3.66 -15.93 3.67
CA THR A 176 3.92 -17.35 3.82
C THR A 176 5.13 -17.53 4.73
N THR A 177 5.21 -18.68 5.40
CA THR A 177 6.37 -19.04 6.22
C THR A 177 7.13 -20.15 5.50
N SER A 178 8.44 -19.98 5.37
CA SER A 178 9.32 -21.03 4.88
C SER A 178 9.42 -22.16 5.91
N TRP A 179 9.15 -23.39 5.50
CA TRP A 179 9.27 -24.57 6.39
C TRP A 179 10.71 -24.85 6.82
N SER A 180 11.71 -24.48 6.01
CA SER A 180 13.12 -24.79 6.26
C SER A 180 13.86 -23.71 7.05
N SER A 181 13.44 -22.45 6.94
CA SER A 181 14.13 -21.32 7.55
C SER A 181 13.29 -20.55 8.56
N GLU A 182 12.01 -20.92 8.73
CA GLU A 182 10.99 -20.19 9.50
C GLU A 182 10.84 -18.71 9.07
N ALA A 183 11.47 -18.32 7.96
CA ALA A 183 11.45 -16.97 7.45
C ALA A 183 10.06 -16.67 6.90
N VAL A 184 9.48 -15.55 7.34
CA VAL A 184 8.20 -15.07 6.87
C VAL A 184 8.44 -14.07 5.75
N SER A 185 7.76 -14.26 4.63
CA SER A 185 7.90 -13.41 3.44
C SER A 185 6.55 -13.20 2.74
N PRO A 186 6.37 -12.12 1.97
CA PRO A 186 5.17 -11.91 1.17
C PRO A 186 5.04 -12.97 0.06
N LEU A 187 3.81 -13.35 -0.30
CA LEU A 187 3.53 -14.37 -1.31
C LEU A 187 4.09 -14.05 -2.70
N GLY A 188 4.20 -12.76 -3.07
CA GLY A 188 4.74 -12.39 -4.38
C GLY A 188 6.25 -12.61 -4.55
N GLY A 189 6.96 -13.06 -3.51
CA GLY A 189 8.34 -13.56 -3.61
C GLY A 189 9.35 -12.52 -4.11
N LEU A 190 10.38 -12.99 -4.82
CA LEU A 190 11.53 -12.16 -5.23
C LEU A 190 11.18 -10.98 -6.14
N VAL A 191 10.13 -11.08 -6.97
CA VAL A 191 9.72 -9.95 -7.83
C VAL A 191 9.33 -8.74 -6.98
N LEU A 192 8.57 -8.97 -5.90
CA LEU A 192 8.23 -7.88 -4.99
C LEU A 192 9.45 -7.31 -4.27
N ALA A 193 10.42 -8.15 -3.93
CA ALA A 193 11.64 -7.68 -3.28
C ALA A 193 12.37 -6.62 -4.13
N HIS A 194 12.26 -6.65 -5.47
CA HIS A 194 12.92 -5.70 -6.36
C HIS A 194 11.99 -4.64 -6.97
N SER A 195 10.67 -4.87 -6.98
CA SER A 195 9.70 -3.97 -7.63
C SER A 195 8.95 -3.03 -6.70
N VAL A 196 9.20 -3.09 -5.39
CA VAL A 196 8.62 -2.15 -4.41
C VAL A 196 9.73 -1.38 -3.71
N ASP A 197 9.45 -0.14 -3.33
CA ASP A 197 10.42 0.79 -2.72
C ASP A 197 10.42 0.61 -1.19
N SER A 198 9.22 0.50 -0.63
CA SER A 198 9.00 0.44 0.81
C SER A 198 8.21 -0.81 1.19
N VAL A 199 8.58 -1.47 2.30
CA VAL A 199 7.98 -2.71 2.78
C VAL A 199 7.70 -2.60 4.27
N ALA A 200 6.47 -2.94 4.66
CA ALA A 200 6.09 -3.08 6.06
C ALA A 200 5.32 -4.36 6.33
N ARG A 201 5.51 -4.86 7.55
CA ARG A 201 4.90 -6.09 8.04
C ARG A 201 3.97 -5.81 9.21
N LEU A 202 2.82 -6.46 9.20
CA LEU A 202 1.89 -6.53 10.32
C LEU A 202 2.07 -7.86 11.05
N ILE A 203 2.51 -7.76 12.30
CA ILE A 203 2.75 -8.89 13.19
C ILE A 203 1.65 -8.91 14.25
N PRO A 204 0.72 -9.88 14.24
CA PRO A 204 -0.30 -10.01 15.28
C PRO A 204 0.35 -10.16 16.66
N LEU A 205 -0.17 -9.46 17.67
CA LEU A 205 0.26 -9.63 19.05
C LEU A 205 -0.75 -10.53 19.78
N LEU A 206 -0.25 -11.65 20.30
CA LEU A 206 -1.04 -12.73 20.91
C LEU A 206 -1.93 -12.28 22.08
N SER A 207 -1.61 -11.16 22.72
CA SER A 207 -2.23 -10.70 23.96
C SER A 207 -3.57 -9.96 23.79
N ALA A 208 -4.01 -9.63 22.57
CA ALA A 208 -5.36 -9.14 22.31
C ALA A 208 -5.69 -9.22 20.82
N GLY A 209 -6.73 -9.96 20.43
CA GLY A 209 -7.08 -10.31 19.03
C GLY A 209 -7.37 -9.17 18.04
N GLN A 210 -7.10 -7.92 18.42
CA GLN A 210 -7.15 -6.74 17.56
C GLN A 210 -5.88 -5.89 17.65
N THR A 211 -4.79 -6.43 18.18
CA THR A 211 -3.53 -5.70 18.33
C THR A 211 -2.48 -6.29 17.40
N ALA A 212 -1.76 -5.43 16.70
CA ALA A 212 -0.65 -5.82 15.84
C ALA A 212 0.52 -4.85 16.04
N ARG A 213 1.74 -5.37 15.94
CA ARG A 213 2.93 -4.55 15.75
C ARG A 213 3.13 -4.35 14.26
N LEU A 214 3.17 -3.10 13.84
CA LEU A 214 3.54 -2.74 12.49
C LEU A 214 5.03 -2.40 12.46
N VAL A 215 5.79 -3.06 11.59
CA VAL A 215 7.24 -2.93 11.47
C VAL A 215 7.57 -2.50 10.05
N VAL A 216 8.34 -1.43 9.88
CA VAL A 216 8.89 -1.05 8.58
C VAL A 216 10.19 -1.82 8.37
N GLU A 217 10.21 -2.72 7.40
CA GLU A 217 11.37 -3.58 7.10
C GLU A 217 12.31 -2.92 6.09
N ARG A 218 11.76 -2.10 5.20
CA ARG A 218 12.50 -1.33 4.20
C ARG A 218 11.75 -0.04 3.86
N SER A 219 12.47 1.06 3.67
CA SER A 219 11.97 2.25 3.00
C SER A 219 13.13 2.99 2.31
N SER A 220 12.79 3.73 1.26
CA SER A 220 13.66 4.56 0.43
C SER A 220 14.36 5.69 1.21
N CYS A 221 13.68 6.31 2.18
CA CYS A 221 14.25 7.40 3.00
C CYS A 221 15.31 6.96 4.03
N GLY A 222 15.78 5.70 3.97
CA GLY A 222 16.69 5.13 4.96
C GLY A 222 15.96 4.81 6.28
N VAL A 223 15.95 3.53 6.66
CA VAL A 223 15.33 3.08 7.90
C VAL A 223 16.39 2.53 8.82
N ASN A 224 16.45 3.06 10.05
CA ASN A 224 16.97 2.27 11.17
C ASN A 224 15.98 1.14 11.39
N SER A 225 16.42 -0.12 11.30
CA SER A 225 15.66 -1.39 11.28
C SER A 225 14.67 -1.65 12.44
N THR A 226 14.34 -0.64 13.23
CA THR A 226 13.55 -0.68 14.47
C THR A 226 12.30 0.21 14.47
N ASP A 227 12.01 0.95 13.40
CA ASP A 227 10.80 1.78 13.35
C ASP A 227 9.54 0.90 13.31
N SER A 228 8.92 0.76 14.49
CA SER A 228 7.71 0.01 14.69
C SER A 228 6.71 0.76 15.56
N VAL A 229 5.44 0.42 15.38
CA VAL A 229 4.35 0.96 16.19
C VAL A 229 3.37 -0.14 16.52
N VAL A 230 3.03 -0.25 17.79
CA VAL A 230 1.95 -1.14 18.23
C VAL A 230 0.63 -0.44 17.99
N VAL A 231 -0.27 -1.14 17.31
CA VAL A 231 -1.57 -0.59 16.92
C VAL A 231 -2.69 -1.54 17.28
N ARG A 232 -3.82 -0.95 17.66
CA ARG A 232 -5.11 -1.62 17.71
C ARG A 232 -5.85 -1.38 16.39
N VAL A 233 -6.20 -2.46 15.71
CA VAL A 233 -6.89 -2.46 14.42
C VAL A 233 -8.34 -2.89 14.63
N THR A 234 -9.26 -1.98 14.35
CA THR A 234 -10.71 -2.17 14.57
C THR A 234 -11.50 -1.79 13.33
N ARG A 235 -12.80 -2.07 13.30
CA ARG A 235 -13.71 -1.55 12.26
C ARG A 235 -13.80 -0.01 12.23
N ARG A 236 -13.38 0.67 13.29
CA ARG A 236 -13.27 2.14 13.35
C ARG A 236 -11.92 2.65 12.82
N GLY A 237 -11.08 1.76 12.28
CA GLY A 237 -9.73 2.06 11.80
C GLY A 237 -8.65 1.68 12.80
N ILE A 238 -7.48 2.29 12.63
CA ILE A 238 -6.26 1.96 13.37
C ILE A 238 -5.98 3.02 14.43
N ARG A 239 -5.56 2.57 15.62
CA ARG A 239 -5.17 3.43 16.73
C ARG A 239 -3.85 2.95 17.32
N PRO A 240 -2.87 3.84 17.58
CA PRO A 240 -1.67 3.45 18.30
C PRO A 240 -2.02 3.04 19.72
N LEU A 241 -1.41 1.96 20.20
CA LEU A 241 -1.23 1.71 21.62
C LEU A 241 0.13 2.34 21.97
N HIS A 242 0.26 3.01 23.11
CA HIS A 242 1.45 3.80 23.43
C HIS A 242 2.77 3.07 23.11
N ARG A 243 3.77 3.83 22.63
CA ARG A 243 5.13 3.35 22.39
C ARG A 243 5.60 2.58 23.63
N GLU A 244 5.90 1.29 23.49
CA GLU A 244 6.92 0.68 24.34
C GLU A 244 8.20 1.49 24.06
N ARG A 245 8.78 2.02 25.14
CA ARG A 245 9.92 2.95 25.11
C ARG A 245 11.14 2.33 24.46
#